data_AF-A0A968PHC3-F1
#
_entry.id   AF-A0A968PHC3-F1
#
_cell.length_a   1.000
_cell.length_b   1.000
_cell.length_c   1.000
_cell.angle_alpha   90.00
_cell.angle_beta   90.00
_cell.angle_gamma   90.00
#
_symmetry.space_group_name_H-M   'P 1'
#
loop_
_entity.id
_entity.type
_entity.pdbx_description
1 polymer ?
#
loop_
_entity_poly.entity_id
_entity_poly.type
_entity_poly.pdbx_seq_one_letter_code
_entity_poly.pdbx_strand_id
1 'polypeptide(L)'
;GVGQLQAYLGQQPESLASFERRAELAVIINNPSSTRYTYLGMAHWRLGQIEQARAALPRAINEMRPTVVPTAHDMFSIQNTAEVLLGLWEHDQNAPVAAEDVDMVMNLVEQYRRRYSAGEPQMLVFLGRHVWLSGNKQQALDIWQQVIDLALERDTRYARALAHYEIGRHLPATDATRPEHLAQARLLFEQMGTTWDLRRLVNVLAVDETHQSSLHA
;
A
#
# COMPACT_ATOMS: atom_id res chain seq x y z
N GLY A 1 14.16 -0.91 8.86
CA GLY A 1 15.34 -1.75 8.58
C GLY A 1 15.75 -1.60 7.13
N VAL A 2 16.98 -1.99 6.75
CA VAL A 2 17.54 -1.79 5.40
C VAL A 2 16.62 -2.30 4.29
N GLY A 3 16.02 -3.49 4.45
CA GLY A 3 15.07 -4.05 3.49
C GLY A 3 13.87 -3.14 3.17
N GLN A 4 13.35 -2.39 4.15
CA GLN A 4 12.25 -1.45 3.90
C GLN A 4 12.69 -0.25 3.07
N LEU A 5 13.88 0.29 3.36
CA LEU A 5 14.43 1.38 2.58
C LEU A 5 14.68 0.93 1.13
N GLN A 6 15.23 -0.28 0.95
CA GLN A 6 15.39 -0.91 -0.37
C GLN A 6 14.03 -1.06 -1.08
N ALA A 7 12.98 -1.48 -0.37
CA ALA A 7 11.63 -1.61 -0.92
C ALA A 7 11.07 -0.27 -1.43
N TYR A 8 11.31 0.83 -0.70
CA TYR A 8 10.91 2.18 -1.14
C TYR A 8 11.74 2.68 -2.31
N LEU A 9 13.06 2.48 -2.25
CA LEU A 9 14.01 2.81 -3.33
C LEU A 9 13.88 1.91 -4.57
N GLY A 10 12.90 1.00 -4.58
CA GLY A 10 12.59 0.08 -5.68
C GLY A 10 13.62 -1.00 -5.96
N GLN A 11 14.56 -1.20 -5.04
CA GLN A 11 15.52 -2.30 -4.99
C GLN A 11 14.81 -3.56 -4.49
N GLN A 12 13.82 -4.03 -5.25
CA GLN A 12 12.92 -5.09 -4.80
C GLN A 12 13.60 -6.45 -4.60
N PRO A 13 14.54 -6.89 -5.46
CA PRO A 13 15.30 -8.12 -5.22
C PRO A 13 16.12 -8.07 -3.92
N GLU A 14 16.81 -6.95 -3.66
CA GLU A 14 17.64 -6.75 -2.47
C GLU A 14 16.79 -6.65 -1.20
N SER A 15 15.64 -5.98 -1.31
CA SER A 15 14.61 -5.91 -0.28
C SER A 15 14.11 -7.31 0.10
N LEU A 16 13.75 -8.14 -0.89
CA LEU A 16 13.33 -9.51 -0.68
C LEU A 16 14.41 -10.32 0.02
N ALA A 17 15.66 -10.29 -0.48
CA ALA A 17 16.78 -11.00 0.14
C ALA A 17 17.01 -10.58 1.61
N SER A 18 16.86 -9.28 1.92
CA SER A 18 16.93 -8.79 3.30
C SER A 18 15.82 -9.34 4.19
N PHE A 19 14.60 -9.47 3.65
CA PHE A 19 13.47 -10.00 4.40
C PHE A 19 13.51 -11.53 4.54
N GLU A 20 14.00 -12.25 3.55
CA GLU A 20 14.29 -13.69 3.65
C GLU A 20 15.35 -13.94 4.72
N ARG A 21 16.42 -13.16 4.74
CA ARG A 21 17.44 -13.28 5.79
C ARG A 21 16.86 -12.99 7.18
N ARG A 22 16.00 -11.98 7.32
CA ARG A 22 15.26 -11.71 8.57
C ARG A 22 14.38 -12.90 8.96
N ALA A 23 13.71 -13.52 7.99
CA ALA A 23 12.87 -14.70 8.18
C ALA A 23 13.68 -15.85 8.76
N GLU A 24 14.82 -16.18 8.15
CA GLU A 24 15.71 -17.24 8.62
C GLU A 24 16.14 -17.00 10.07
N LEU A 25 16.62 -15.79 10.37
CA LEU A 25 17.08 -15.43 11.71
C LEU A 25 15.96 -15.55 12.74
N ALA A 26 14.74 -15.15 12.40
CA ALA A 26 13.59 -15.28 13.28
C ALA A 26 13.25 -16.74 13.63
N VAL A 27 13.49 -17.70 12.73
CA VAL A 27 13.35 -19.14 13.06
C VAL A 27 14.40 -19.53 14.09
N ILE A 28 15.65 -19.13 13.84
CA ILE A 28 16.80 -19.50 14.68
C ILE A 28 16.61 -19.03 16.12
N ILE A 29 16.13 -17.79 16.29
CA ILE A 29 15.89 -17.22 17.63
C ILE A 29 14.52 -17.59 18.21
N ASN A 30 13.74 -18.42 17.51
CA ASN A 30 12.38 -18.81 17.86
C ASN A 30 11.50 -17.61 18.27
N ASN A 31 11.52 -16.55 17.43
CA ASN A 31 10.75 -15.34 17.71
C ASN A 31 9.41 -15.37 16.94
N PRO A 32 8.29 -15.71 17.60
CA PRO A 32 6.98 -15.77 16.97
C PRO A 32 6.42 -14.38 16.60
N SER A 33 6.96 -13.29 17.17
CA SER A 33 6.59 -11.91 16.80
C SER A 33 7.42 -11.35 15.65
N SER A 34 8.14 -12.22 14.92
CA SER A 34 8.82 -11.79 13.71
C SER A 34 7.77 -11.36 12.70
N THR A 35 7.79 -10.09 12.33
CA THR A 35 6.99 -9.48 11.26
C THR A 35 7.41 -9.99 9.88
N ARG A 36 7.63 -11.30 9.76
CA ARG A 36 8.31 -11.95 8.66
C ARG A 36 7.41 -11.98 7.44
N TYR A 37 6.21 -12.53 7.60
CA TYR A 37 5.31 -12.72 6.48
C TYR A 37 4.67 -11.41 6.05
N THR A 38 4.56 -10.42 6.95
CA THR A 38 4.13 -9.07 6.57
C THR A 38 5.12 -8.42 5.59
N TYR A 39 6.43 -8.52 5.83
CA TYR A 39 7.45 -8.03 4.90
C TYR A 39 7.58 -8.88 3.63
N LEU A 40 7.63 -10.21 3.75
CA LEU A 40 7.76 -11.10 2.59
C LEU A 40 6.56 -10.97 1.64
N GLY A 41 5.34 -10.93 2.17
CA GLY A 41 4.13 -10.75 1.37
C GLY A 41 4.19 -9.46 0.56
N MET A 42 4.60 -8.35 1.19
CA MET A 42 4.74 -7.07 0.51
C MET A 42 5.85 -7.10 -0.54
N ALA A 43 7.01 -7.69 -0.24
CA ALA A 43 8.09 -7.81 -1.23
C ALA A 43 7.67 -8.65 -2.45
N HIS A 44 7.05 -9.81 -2.25
CA HIS A 44 6.53 -10.63 -3.34
C HIS A 44 5.47 -9.88 -4.17
N TRP A 45 4.53 -9.20 -3.50
CA TRP A 45 3.53 -8.37 -4.17
C TRP A 45 4.18 -7.30 -5.05
N ARG A 46 5.16 -6.57 -4.50
CA ARG A 46 5.88 -5.50 -5.22
C ARG A 46 6.74 -5.99 -6.39
N LEU A 47 7.17 -7.26 -6.35
CA LEU A 47 7.86 -7.96 -7.45
C LEU A 47 6.91 -8.53 -8.51
N GLY A 48 5.59 -8.45 -8.32
CA GLY A 48 4.61 -9.10 -9.19
C GLY A 48 4.52 -10.62 -9.02
N GLN A 49 5.07 -11.15 -7.93
CA GLN A 49 5.03 -12.57 -7.57
C GLN A 49 3.71 -12.88 -6.85
N ILE A 50 2.61 -12.85 -7.61
CA ILE A 50 1.24 -12.87 -7.09
C ILE A 50 0.95 -14.11 -6.24
N GLU A 51 1.35 -15.30 -6.71
CA GLU A 51 1.12 -16.56 -5.98
C GLU A 51 1.87 -16.61 -4.65
N GLN A 52 3.11 -16.11 -4.62
CA GLN A 52 3.91 -16.03 -3.41
C GLN A 52 3.32 -15.01 -2.43
N ALA A 53 2.84 -13.87 -2.92
CA ALA A 53 2.13 -12.88 -2.10
C ALA A 53 0.84 -13.46 -1.50
N ARG A 54 0.05 -14.18 -2.31
CA ARG A 54 -1.17 -14.87 -1.90
C ARG A 54 -0.89 -15.94 -0.83
N ALA A 55 0.20 -16.71 -1.00
CA ALA A 55 0.61 -17.72 -0.01
C ALA A 55 1.13 -17.10 1.30
N ALA A 56 1.74 -15.91 1.25
CA ALA A 56 2.27 -15.22 2.42
C ALA A 56 1.17 -14.53 3.24
N LEU A 57 0.11 -14.02 2.60
CA LEU A 57 -0.96 -13.24 3.24
C LEU A 57 -1.58 -13.93 4.48
N PRO A 58 -2.07 -15.19 4.43
CA PRO A 58 -2.69 -15.81 5.61
C PRO A 58 -1.70 -15.97 6.78
N ARG A 59 -0.42 -16.11 6.49
CA ARG A 59 0.63 -16.17 7.52
C ARG A 59 0.90 -14.80 8.14
N ALA A 60 0.93 -13.74 7.32
CA ALA A 60 1.06 -12.36 7.78
C ALA A 60 -0.11 -11.96 8.70
N ILE A 61 -1.33 -12.33 8.32
CA ILE A 61 -2.54 -12.15 9.12
C ILE A 61 -2.44 -12.88 10.45
N ASN A 62 -1.99 -14.14 10.45
CA ASN A 62 -1.81 -14.90 11.68
C ASN A 62 -0.71 -14.33 12.60
N GLU A 63 0.36 -13.75 12.04
CA GLU A 63 1.37 -13.01 12.83
C GLU A 63 0.77 -11.78 13.51
N MET A 64 -0.17 -11.10 12.85
CA MET A 64 -0.81 -9.90 13.41
C MET A 64 -1.98 -10.19 14.34
N ARG A 65 -2.63 -11.37 14.24
CA ARG A 65 -3.83 -11.73 15.01
C ARG A 65 -3.70 -11.55 16.54
N PRO A 66 -2.55 -11.80 17.19
CA PRO A 66 -2.37 -11.52 18.61
C PRO A 66 -2.35 -10.02 18.98
N THR A 67 -2.25 -9.13 18.00
CA THR A 67 -2.20 -7.68 18.20
C THR A 67 -3.58 -7.17 18.59
N VAL A 68 -3.79 -6.97 19.89
CA VAL A 68 -5.04 -6.39 20.40
C VAL A 68 -5.02 -4.87 20.29
N VAL A 69 -3.88 -4.24 20.61
CA VAL A 69 -3.69 -2.78 20.56
C VAL A 69 -2.40 -2.49 19.80
N PRO A 70 -2.45 -1.83 18.62
CA PRO A 70 -1.25 -1.51 17.86
C PRO A 70 -0.28 -0.59 18.61
N THR A 71 1.00 -0.95 18.54
CA THR A 71 2.14 -0.13 18.96
C THR A 71 2.76 0.57 17.75
N ALA A 72 3.64 1.54 17.98
CA ALA A 72 4.38 2.19 16.90
C ALA A 72 5.22 1.19 16.07
N HIS A 73 5.62 0.04 16.64
CA HIS A 73 6.36 -0.99 15.93
C HIS A 73 5.50 -1.74 14.88
N ASP A 74 4.18 -1.69 15.03
CA ASP A 74 3.23 -2.43 14.18
C ASP A 74 2.88 -1.68 12.90
N MET A 75 3.26 -0.38 12.80
CA MET A 75 2.92 0.48 11.67
C MET A 75 3.17 -0.19 10.32
N PHE A 76 4.38 -0.72 10.15
CA PHE A 76 4.80 -1.34 8.89
C PHE A 76 4.15 -2.70 8.68
N SER A 77 3.91 -3.47 9.73
CA SER A 77 3.20 -4.75 9.63
C SER A 77 1.78 -4.56 9.14
N ILE A 78 1.08 -3.60 9.72
CA ILE A 78 -0.29 -3.23 9.34
C ILE A 78 -0.31 -2.72 7.91
N GLN A 79 0.55 -1.74 7.60
CA GLN A 79 0.67 -1.18 6.25
C GLN A 79 0.95 -2.24 5.19
N ASN A 80 1.98 -3.07 5.41
CA ASN A 80 2.41 -4.05 4.42
C ASN A 80 1.32 -5.09 4.18
N THR A 81 0.66 -5.55 5.25
CA THR A 81 -0.41 -6.54 5.12
C THR A 81 -1.64 -5.93 4.44
N ALA A 82 -2.01 -4.69 4.77
CA ALA A 82 -3.08 -3.97 4.08
C ALA A 82 -2.76 -3.75 2.60
N GLU A 83 -1.52 -3.42 2.25
CA GLU A 83 -1.07 -3.26 0.86
C GLU A 83 -1.25 -4.54 0.06
N VAL A 84 -0.81 -5.68 0.60
CA VAL A 84 -0.93 -7.00 -0.03
C VAL A 84 -2.38 -7.45 -0.12
N LEU A 85 -3.13 -7.35 0.97
CA LEU A 85 -4.52 -7.77 1.04
C LEU A 85 -5.39 -7.02 0.04
N LEU A 86 -5.32 -5.69 0.05
CA LEU A 86 -6.09 -4.85 -0.88
C LEU A 86 -5.55 -4.95 -2.30
N GLY A 87 -4.24 -5.15 -2.48
CA GLY A 87 -3.63 -5.41 -3.78
C GLY A 87 -4.15 -6.69 -4.43
N LEU A 88 -4.20 -7.80 -3.68
CA LEU A 88 -4.71 -9.07 -4.17
C LEU A 88 -6.21 -9.01 -4.47
N TRP A 89 -6.99 -8.33 -3.63
CA TRP A 89 -8.42 -8.09 -3.88
C TRP A 89 -8.63 -7.26 -5.16
N GLU A 90 -7.83 -6.21 -5.36
CA GLU A 90 -7.90 -5.39 -6.56
C GLU A 90 -7.47 -6.15 -7.82
N HIS A 91 -6.45 -7.01 -7.71
CA HIS A 91 -5.91 -7.79 -8.83
C HIS A 91 -6.87 -8.86 -9.35
N ASP A 92 -7.59 -9.54 -8.46
CA ASP A 92 -8.53 -10.59 -8.83
C ASP A 92 -9.80 -10.50 -7.98
N GLN A 93 -10.80 -9.80 -8.51
CA GLN A 93 -12.11 -9.66 -7.86
C GLN A 93 -12.90 -10.99 -7.83
N ASN A 94 -12.52 -11.98 -8.65
CA ASN A 94 -13.15 -13.30 -8.68
C ASN A 94 -12.54 -14.26 -7.66
N ALA A 95 -11.35 -13.97 -7.15
CA ALA A 95 -10.72 -14.66 -6.03
C ALA A 95 -10.61 -13.73 -4.81
N PRO A 96 -11.75 -13.29 -4.24
CA PRO A 96 -11.77 -12.32 -3.16
C PRO A 96 -11.04 -12.87 -1.93
N VAL A 97 -10.36 -11.97 -1.24
CA VAL A 97 -9.84 -12.22 0.11
C VAL A 97 -11.00 -12.47 1.08
N ALA A 98 -10.77 -13.26 2.13
CA ALA A 98 -11.80 -13.55 3.10
C ALA A 98 -12.27 -12.27 3.82
N ALA A 99 -13.58 -12.09 3.98
CA ALA A 99 -14.14 -10.89 4.61
C ALA A 99 -13.62 -10.70 6.06
N GLU A 100 -13.48 -11.80 6.81
CA GLU A 100 -12.90 -11.77 8.17
C GLU A 100 -11.47 -11.26 8.21
N ASP A 101 -10.68 -11.54 7.16
CA ASP A 101 -9.30 -11.09 7.04
C ASP A 101 -9.25 -9.59 6.71
N VAL A 102 -10.15 -9.13 5.83
CA VAL A 102 -10.32 -7.69 5.54
C VAL A 102 -10.68 -6.95 6.83
N ASP A 103 -11.72 -7.41 7.53
CA ASP A 103 -12.21 -6.77 8.75
C ASP A 103 -11.14 -6.71 9.83
N MET A 104 -10.37 -7.78 10.02
CA MET A 104 -9.28 -7.82 11.00
C MET A 104 -8.19 -6.79 10.68
N VAL A 105 -7.70 -6.78 9.43
CA VAL A 105 -6.64 -5.86 9.01
C VAL A 105 -7.13 -4.41 9.05
N MET A 106 -8.33 -4.14 8.55
CA MET A 106 -8.90 -2.79 8.55
C MET A 106 -9.23 -2.28 9.95
N ASN A 107 -9.58 -3.16 10.89
CA ASN A 107 -9.70 -2.80 12.30
C ASN A 107 -8.34 -2.39 12.89
N LEU A 108 -7.23 -3.06 12.53
CA LEU A 108 -5.89 -2.63 12.97
C LEU A 108 -5.48 -1.28 12.35
N VAL A 109 -5.81 -1.04 11.08
CA VAL A 109 -5.63 0.26 10.41
C VAL A 109 -6.38 1.36 11.17
N GLU A 110 -7.64 1.12 11.50
CA GLU A 110 -8.51 2.04 12.24
C GLU A 110 -7.98 2.32 13.66
N GLN A 111 -7.55 1.29 14.39
CA GLN A 111 -6.97 1.45 15.71
C GLN A 111 -5.65 2.23 15.67
N TYR A 112 -4.77 1.92 14.72
CA TYR A 112 -3.49 2.60 14.58
C TYR A 112 -3.69 4.09 14.27
N ARG A 113 -4.56 4.42 13.30
CA ARG A 113 -4.77 5.82 12.89
C ARG A 113 -5.31 6.69 14.03
N ARG A 114 -6.20 6.14 14.87
CA ARG A 114 -6.76 6.89 16.01
C ARG A 114 -5.72 7.15 17.10
N ARG A 115 -4.70 6.30 17.19
CA ARG A 115 -3.70 6.34 18.25
C ARG A 115 -2.46 7.14 17.88
N TYR A 116 -2.02 7.09 16.63
CA TYR A 116 -0.77 7.71 16.19
C TYR A 116 -1.01 8.75 15.09
N SER A 117 -1.05 10.02 15.48
CA SER A 117 -1.23 11.15 14.56
C SER A 117 -0.21 11.14 13.40
N ALA A 118 1.04 10.78 13.67
CA ALA A 118 2.08 10.75 12.63
C ALA A 118 1.81 9.70 11.52
N GLY A 119 1.14 8.58 11.85
CA GLY A 119 0.83 7.54 10.86
C GLY A 119 -0.62 7.53 10.37
N GLU A 120 -1.48 8.38 10.93
CA GLU A 120 -2.87 8.50 10.51
C GLU A 120 -3.04 8.82 9.01
N PRO A 121 -2.31 9.79 8.40
CA PRO A 121 -2.45 10.06 6.97
C PRO A 121 -2.19 8.81 6.12
N GLN A 122 -1.20 8.01 6.50
CA GLN A 122 -0.85 6.79 5.78
C GLN A 122 -1.90 5.69 5.94
N MET A 123 -2.45 5.51 7.15
CA MET A 123 -3.55 4.56 7.39
C MET A 123 -4.82 4.95 6.63
N LEU A 124 -5.13 6.24 6.55
CA LEU A 124 -6.28 6.74 5.79
C LEU A 124 -6.18 6.43 4.28
N VAL A 125 -4.98 6.37 3.71
CA VAL A 125 -4.81 5.93 2.31
C VAL A 125 -5.36 4.50 2.12
N PHE A 126 -5.01 3.58 3.01
CA PHE A 126 -5.49 2.19 2.96
C PHE A 126 -7.00 2.11 3.23
N LEU A 127 -7.52 2.94 4.13
CA LEU A 127 -8.96 3.03 4.35
C LEU A 127 -9.70 3.49 3.08
N GLY A 128 -9.20 4.50 2.37
CA GLY A 128 -9.77 4.93 1.11
C GLY A 128 -9.74 3.84 0.04
N ARG A 129 -8.64 3.06 -0.06
CA ARG A 129 -8.56 1.90 -0.96
C ARG A 129 -9.57 0.81 -0.62
N HIS A 130 -9.74 0.50 0.67
CA HIS A 130 -10.77 -0.44 1.12
C HIS A 130 -12.17 0.06 0.73
N VAL A 131 -12.51 1.32 1.03
CA VAL A 131 -13.80 1.94 0.70
C VAL A 131 -14.05 1.92 -0.81
N TRP A 132 -13.02 2.18 -1.61
CA TRP A 132 -13.07 2.08 -3.07
C TRP A 132 -13.41 0.66 -3.52
N LEU A 133 -12.69 -0.35 -3.03
CA LEU A 133 -12.90 -1.76 -3.41
C LEU A 133 -14.27 -2.29 -2.97
N SER A 134 -14.79 -1.78 -1.85
CA SER A 134 -16.15 -2.04 -1.37
C SER A 134 -17.25 -1.31 -2.17
N GLY A 135 -16.88 -0.54 -3.19
CA GLY A 135 -17.81 0.06 -4.15
C GLY A 135 -18.20 1.52 -3.88
N ASN A 136 -17.80 2.11 -2.74
CA ASN A 136 -18.14 3.49 -2.42
C ASN A 136 -17.07 4.47 -2.96
N LYS A 137 -17.14 4.71 -4.28
CA LYS A 137 -16.12 5.47 -5.02
C LYS A 137 -15.97 6.92 -4.56
N GLN A 138 -17.09 7.61 -4.35
CA GLN A 138 -17.06 9.01 -3.91
C GLN A 138 -16.44 9.15 -2.52
N GLN A 139 -16.86 8.31 -1.57
CA GLN A 139 -16.31 8.35 -0.21
C GLN A 139 -14.80 8.07 -0.20
N ALA A 140 -14.31 7.17 -1.06
CA ALA A 140 -12.88 6.92 -1.19
C ALA A 140 -12.10 8.15 -1.67
N LEU A 141 -12.64 8.88 -2.65
CA LEU A 141 -12.06 10.14 -3.13
C LEU A 141 -12.04 11.19 -2.02
N ASP A 142 -13.13 11.32 -1.26
CA ASP A 142 -13.23 12.26 -0.13
C ASP A 142 -12.18 11.93 0.95
N ILE A 143 -11.98 10.64 1.26
CA ILE A 143 -10.95 10.18 2.21
C ILE A 143 -9.55 10.53 1.69
N TRP A 144 -9.25 10.31 0.42
CA TRP A 144 -7.93 10.64 -0.12
C TRP A 144 -7.70 12.16 -0.18
N GLN A 145 -8.74 12.95 -0.42
CA GLN A 145 -8.63 14.41 -0.33
C GLN A 145 -8.30 14.84 1.12
N GLN A 146 -8.98 14.25 2.11
CA GLN A 146 -8.65 14.45 3.52
C GLN A 146 -7.19 14.07 3.84
N VAL A 147 -6.67 12.99 3.24
CA VAL A 147 -5.25 12.61 3.40
C VAL A 147 -4.33 13.71 2.89
N ILE A 148 -4.63 14.35 1.75
CA ILE A 148 -3.79 15.42 1.20
C ILE A 148 -3.69 16.57 2.20
N ASP A 149 -4.82 17.02 2.73
CA ASP A 149 -4.89 18.15 3.67
C ASP A 149 -4.17 17.81 4.98
N LEU A 150 -4.42 16.63 5.53
CA LEU A 150 -3.82 16.17 6.78
C LEU A 150 -2.32 15.93 6.64
N ALA A 151 -1.88 15.39 5.50
CA ALA A 151 -0.48 15.14 5.23
C ALA A 151 0.31 16.43 5.01
N LEU A 152 -0.33 17.49 4.51
CA LEU A 152 0.26 18.82 4.44
C LEU A 152 0.45 19.41 5.84
N GLU A 153 -0.57 19.34 6.70
CA GLU A 153 -0.50 19.82 8.09
C GLU A 153 0.61 19.12 8.90
N ARG A 154 0.81 17.82 8.65
CA ARG A 154 1.71 16.96 9.45
C ARG A 154 3.07 16.67 8.80
N ASP A 155 3.37 17.30 7.66
CA ASP A 155 4.57 17.05 6.84
C ASP A 155 4.83 15.56 6.52
N THR A 156 3.75 14.80 6.28
CA THR A 156 3.86 13.38 5.88
C THR A 156 3.84 13.25 4.36
N ARG A 157 4.93 13.68 3.71
CA ARG A 157 5.05 13.74 2.23
C ARG A 157 4.71 12.44 1.51
N TYR A 158 5.07 11.29 2.09
CA TYR A 158 4.78 10.00 1.47
C TYR A 158 3.28 9.68 1.42
N ALA A 159 2.53 9.94 2.48
CA ALA A 159 1.08 9.77 2.48
C ALA A 159 0.39 10.72 1.50
N ARG A 160 0.86 11.96 1.40
CA ARG A 160 0.36 12.93 0.42
C ARG A 160 0.57 12.44 -1.02
N ALA A 161 1.75 11.93 -1.33
CA ALA A 161 2.08 11.38 -2.64
C ALA A 161 1.18 10.19 -3.00
N LEU A 162 0.99 9.26 -2.05
CA LEU A 162 0.10 8.13 -2.22
C LEU A 162 -1.36 8.56 -2.44
N ALA A 163 -1.87 9.55 -1.71
CA ALA A 163 -3.24 10.03 -1.90
C ALA A 163 -3.45 10.69 -3.27
N HIS A 164 -2.53 11.55 -3.71
CA HIS A 164 -2.56 12.08 -5.07
C HIS A 164 -2.51 10.96 -6.13
N TYR A 165 -1.67 9.94 -5.92
CA TYR A 165 -1.59 8.79 -6.82
C TYR A 165 -2.91 8.00 -6.85
N GLU A 166 -3.49 7.70 -5.69
CA GLU A 166 -4.74 6.94 -5.59
C GLU A 166 -5.93 7.71 -6.19
N ILE A 167 -6.02 9.04 -6.03
CA ILE A 167 -7.02 9.84 -6.74
C ILE A 167 -6.78 9.77 -8.26
N GLY A 168 -5.55 10.09 -8.70
CA GLY A 168 -5.22 10.17 -10.12
C GLY A 168 -5.42 8.86 -10.87
N ARG A 169 -5.08 7.71 -10.28
CA ARG A 169 -5.26 6.40 -10.95
C ARG A 169 -6.72 5.96 -11.03
N HIS A 170 -7.61 6.52 -10.21
CA HIS A 170 -9.00 6.11 -10.09
C HIS A 170 -9.99 7.06 -10.76
N LEU A 171 -9.61 8.32 -10.98
CA LEU A 171 -10.38 9.23 -11.80
C LEU A 171 -10.40 8.77 -13.28
N PRO A 172 -11.50 9.00 -14.00
CA PRO A 172 -11.57 8.76 -15.44
C PRO A 172 -10.49 9.55 -16.20
N ALA A 173 -10.02 9.01 -17.33
CA ALA A 173 -9.04 9.71 -18.18
C ALA A 173 -9.53 11.08 -18.70
N THR A 174 -10.85 11.29 -18.74
CA THR A 174 -11.50 12.54 -19.16
C THR A 174 -11.63 13.57 -18.02
N ASP A 175 -11.32 13.21 -16.78
CA ASP A 175 -11.41 14.13 -15.66
C ASP A 175 -10.29 15.18 -15.72
N ALA A 176 -10.67 16.46 -15.68
CA ALA A 176 -9.74 17.57 -15.81
C ALA A 176 -8.73 17.69 -14.66
N THR A 177 -9.05 17.14 -13.49
CA THR A 177 -8.17 17.21 -12.29
C THR A 177 -7.17 16.06 -12.24
N ARG A 178 -7.44 14.96 -12.96
CA ARG A 178 -6.59 13.76 -12.96
C ARG A 178 -5.11 14.03 -13.30
N PRO A 179 -4.77 14.83 -14.34
CA PRO A 179 -3.36 15.12 -14.66
C PRO A 179 -2.63 15.83 -13.52
N GLU A 180 -3.30 16.73 -12.80
CA GLU A 180 -2.71 17.46 -11.68
C GLU A 180 -2.37 16.51 -10.53
N HIS A 181 -3.30 15.62 -10.16
CA HIS A 181 -3.05 14.61 -9.13
C HIS A 181 -1.86 13.71 -9.49
N LEU A 182 -1.80 13.19 -10.72
CA LEU A 182 -0.68 12.36 -11.16
C LEU A 182 0.65 13.13 -11.21
N ALA A 183 0.63 14.41 -11.60
CA ALA A 183 1.84 15.25 -11.59
C ALA A 183 2.36 15.50 -10.16
N GLN A 184 1.47 15.81 -9.21
CA GLN A 184 1.83 16.00 -7.80
C GLN A 184 2.39 14.73 -7.16
N ALA A 185 1.77 13.57 -7.43
CA ALA A 185 2.27 12.29 -6.97
C ALA A 185 3.69 12.01 -7.50
N ARG A 186 3.91 12.21 -8.81
CA ARG A 186 5.22 12.06 -9.44
C ARG A 186 6.27 12.94 -8.78
N LEU A 187 6.00 14.24 -8.65
CA LEU A 187 6.92 15.20 -8.05
C LEU A 187 7.37 14.76 -6.65
N LEU A 188 6.41 14.38 -5.81
CA LEU A 188 6.71 13.98 -4.43
C LEU A 188 7.50 12.66 -4.39
N PHE A 189 7.10 11.66 -5.19
CA PHE A 189 7.84 10.40 -5.26
C PHE A 189 9.27 10.58 -5.80
N GLU A 190 9.49 11.46 -6.77
CA GLU A 190 10.82 11.82 -7.28
C GLU A 190 11.68 12.46 -6.20
N GLN A 191 11.13 13.43 -5.45
CA GLN A 191 11.84 14.09 -4.35
C GLN A 191 12.24 13.11 -3.22
N MET A 192 11.43 12.09 -2.96
CA MET A 192 11.73 11.05 -1.96
C MET A 192 12.55 9.88 -2.50
N GLY A 193 12.76 9.80 -3.82
CA GLY A 193 13.42 8.66 -4.46
C GLY A 193 12.63 7.35 -4.35
N THR A 194 11.30 7.39 -4.17
CA THR A 194 10.46 6.20 -4.01
C THR A 194 10.17 5.55 -5.36
N THR A 195 11.20 4.95 -5.96
CA THR A 195 11.17 4.50 -7.37
C THR A 195 10.18 3.37 -7.65
N TRP A 196 9.77 2.61 -6.64
CA TRP A 196 8.71 1.63 -6.81
C TRP A 196 7.37 2.29 -7.11
N ASP A 197 6.98 3.30 -6.33
CA ASP A 197 5.75 4.04 -6.54
C ASP A 197 5.80 4.84 -7.87
N LEU A 198 6.97 5.36 -8.25
CA LEU A 198 7.16 5.98 -9.57
C LEU A 198 6.88 5.02 -10.73
N ARG A 199 7.36 3.77 -10.65
CA ARG A 199 7.07 2.77 -11.68
C ARG A 199 5.58 2.48 -11.80
N ARG A 200 4.87 2.38 -10.67
CA ARG A 200 3.41 2.21 -10.67
C ARG A 200 2.70 3.37 -11.33
N LEU A 201 3.13 4.60 -11.06
CA LEU A 201 2.59 5.81 -11.66
C LEU A 201 2.84 5.86 -13.17
N VAL A 202 4.04 5.50 -13.62
CA VAL A 202 4.38 5.42 -15.05
C VAL A 202 3.49 4.42 -15.78
N ASN A 203 3.20 3.26 -15.18
CA ASN A 203 2.31 2.27 -15.77
C ASN A 203 0.88 2.81 -15.97
N VAL A 204 0.37 3.62 -15.03
CA VAL A 204 -0.95 4.26 -15.17
C VAL A 204 -0.96 5.20 -16.38
N LEU A 205 0.08 6.02 -16.56
CA LEU A 205 0.17 6.96 -17.67
C LEU A 205 0.34 6.25 -19.04
N ALA A 206 1.12 5.17 -19.09
CA ALA A 206 1.33 4.41 -20.33
C ALA A 206 0.03 3.74 -20.84
N VAL A 207 -0.84 3.31 -19.92
CA VAL A 207 -2.16 2.76 -20.28
C VAL A 207 -3.05 3.83 -20.92
N ASP A 208 -2.98 5.08 -20.47
CA ASP A 208 -3.76 6.18 -21.04
C ASP A 208 -3.37 6.50 -22.49
N GLU A 209 -2.07 6.56 -22.77
CA GLU A 209 -1.53 6.82 -24.12
C GLU A 209 -1.99 5.76 -25.14
N THR A 210 -2.07 4.51 -24.68
CA THR A 210 -2.54 3.38 -25.49
C THR A 210 -4.04 3.49 -25.79
N HIS A 211 -4.86 3.88 -24.80
CA HIS A 211 -6.31 4.07 -24.99
C HIS A 211 -6.62 5.26 -25.90
N GLN A 212 -5.91 6.37 -25.75
CA GLN A 212 -6.09 7.55 -26.62
C GLN A 212 -5.71 7.27 -28.08
N SER A 213 -4.63 6.51 -28.31
CA SER A 213 -4.20 6.12 -29.66
C SER A 213 -5.23 5.23 -30.37
N SER A 214 -5.96 4.39 -29.63
CA SER A 214 -7.01 3.51 -30.17
C SER A 214 -8.34 4.22 -30.49
N LEU A 215 -8.58 5.41 -29.92
CA LEU A 215 -9.77 6.22 -30.18
C LEU A 215 -9.63 7.14 -31.40
N HIS A 216 -8.40 7.31 -31.91
CA HIS A 216 -8.07 8.16 -33.04
C HIS A 216 -7.67 7.38 -34.32
N ALA A 217 -7.76 6.05 -34.29
CA ALA A 217 -7.56 5.15 -35.43
C ALA A 217 -8.90 4.64 -35.98
#